data_AF-A0A239DKZ6-F1
#
_entry.id   AF-A0A239DKZ6-F1
#
_cell.length_a   1.000
_cell.length_b   1.000
_cell.length_c   1.000
_cell.angle_alpha   90.00
_cell.angle_beta   90.00
_cell.angle_gamma   90.00
#
_symmetry.space_group_name_H-M   'P 1'
#
loop_
_entity.id
_entity.type
_entity.pdbx_description
1 polymer ?
#
loop_
_entity_poly.entity_id
_entity_poly.type
_entity_poly.pdbx_seq_one_letter_code
_entity_poly.pdbx_strand_id
1 'polypeptide(L)'
;MSRTVTLVLVDPAGELLGALPPFSVSSPWWQEVAEVVAGACAEVTVLRLLHADREAPPGGHVTYLAETPERPEGLIPLGADLAPHALRAPWAEPGGPAATLAWAAGALDRLGFPPVTAHQRRTWNLSAIWRMDGPDGPVAWLKQVPGFFAHEPAVLGLVGSVAPDLVPYVMAAGDAGRMLLAHIPGEDRYGAGAELCVAVAEAFHPVQEHFAGRLNELAGLPDRRLDTETFVNVAAPYLGDIDGLVELIDGLPERLAAVAACGLPDTLVHGDLHPGNVRTDGDGRPVIIDWGDSSIGNPAFDLLRLTEGLPEPEPVVAAWSERWRRAAPGCDPERAVELLRPVAGLLGAATYAGFLASTEQSEWPYHAGDVPDCLVAAAQLGKATV
;
A
#
# COMPACT_ATOMS: atom_id res chain seq x y z
N MET A 1 2.94 19.32 10.56
CA MET A 1 4.29 19.15 11.15
C MET A 1 5.28 19.10 10.00
N SER A 2 6.50 19.63 10.15
CA SER A 2 7.60 19.49 9.18
C SER A 2 8.57 18.39 9.64
N ARG A 3 9.57 18.04 8.81
CA ARG A 3 10.71 17.21 9.24
C ARG A 3 12.04 17.82 8.81
N THR A 4 13.11 17.42 9.50
CA THR A 4 14.49 17.73 9.09
C THR A 4 15.08 16.50 8.41
N VAL A 5 15.92 16.71 7.39
CA VAL A 5 16.49 15.66 6.56
C VAL A 5 18.00 15.78 6.48
N THR A 6 18.69 14.65 6.57
CA THR A 6 20.09 14.49 6.17
C THR A 6 20.15 13.53 4.98
N LEU A 7 20.88 13.90 3.92
CA LEU A 7 21.16 13.01 2.80
C LEU A 7 22.60 12.55 2.87
N VAL A 8 22.79 11.25 3.09
CA VAL A 8 24.09 10.57 2.92
C VAL A 8 24.22 10.22 1.44
N LEU A 9 25.30 10.65 0.80
CA LEU A 9 25.49 10.55 -0.62
C LEU A 9 26.44 9.42 -0.99
N VAL A 10 26.05 8.65 -2.01
CA VAL A 10 26.90 7.71 -2.74
C VAL A 10 26.98 8.09 -4.21
N ASP A 11 28.05 7.69 -4.88
CA ASP A 11 28.12 7.72 -6.34
C ASP A 11 27.41 6.50 -6.97
N PRO A 12 27.27 6.44 -8.31
CA PRO A 12 26.63 5.31 -8.99
C PRO A 12 27.38 3.97 -8.84
N ALA A 13 28.63 3.97 -8.38
CA ALA A 13 29.38 2.76 -8.06
C ALA A 13 29.16 2.30 -6.60
N GLY A 14 28.41 3.09 -5.81
CA GLY A 14 28.14 2.84 -4.40
C GLY A 14 29.23 3.36 -3.45
N GLU A 15 30.18 4.18 -3.93
CA GLU A 15 31.20 4.78 -3.08
C GLU A 15 30.62 5.92 -2.24
N LEU A 16 30.86 5.88 -0.93
CA LEU A 16 30.39 6.90 0.02
C LEU A 16 31.13 8.23 -0.17
N LEU A 17 30.37 9.31 -0.40
CA LEU A 17 30.91 10.64 -0.66
C LEU A 17 30.92 11.55 0.59
N GLY A 18 29.96 11.34 1.51
CA GLY A 18 29.71 12.16 2.69
C GLY A 18 28.22 12.48 2.82
N ALA A 19 27.86 13.51 3.58
CA ALA A 19 26.47 13.94 3.72
C ALA A 19 26.27 15.44 3.41
N LEU A 20 25.10 15.79 2.90
CA LEU A 20 24.68 17.19 2.83
C LEU A 20 24.41 17.74 4.24
N PRO A 21 24.64 19.05 4.48
CA PRO A 21 24.13 19.71 5.67
C PRO A 21 22.62 19.48 5.83
N PRO A 22 22.11 19.24 7.05
CA PRO A 22 20.69 19.02 7.25
C PRO A 22 19.82 20.19 6.79
N PHE A 23 18.66 19.89 6.22
CA PHE A 23 17.69 20.89 5.77
C PHE A 23 16.26 20.45 6.10
N SER A 24 15.31 21.39 6.09
CA SER A 24 13.92 21.13 6.46
C SER A 24 13.01 21.00 5.23
N VAL A 25 12.04 20.11 5.30
CA VAL A 25 10.95 19.95 4.32
C VAL A 25 9.60 20.05 5.01
N SER A 26 8.56 20.51 4.30
CA SER A 26 7.22 20.69 4.85
C SER A 26 6.49 19.37 5.06
N SER A 27 6.68 18.39 4.18
CA SER A 27 6.06 17.07 4.31
C SER A 27 6.63 16.31 5.49
N PRO A 28 5.81 15.84 6.46
CA PRO A 28 6.32 15.07 7.57
C PRO A 28 6.39 13.56 7.29
N TRP A 29 5.88 13.09 6.15
CA TRP A 29 5.72 11.67 5.80
C TRP A 29 6.94 11.08 5.13
N TRP A 30 7.66 10.18 5.80
CA TRP A 30 9.01 9.74 5.43
C TRP A 30 9.15 9.18 4.01
N GLN A 31 8.12 8.50 3.51
CA GLN A 31 8.08 7.95 2.17
C GLN A 31 7.98 9.02 1.07
N GLU A 32 7.48 10.22 1.38
CA GLU A 32 7.37 11.34 0.43
C GLU A 32 8.73 12.04 0.30
N VAL A 33 9.33 11.97 -0.90
CA VAL A 33 10.69 12.48 -1.14
C VAL A 33 10.77 13.58 -2.20
N ALA A 34 9.65 13.99 -2.81
CA ALA A 34 9.64 15.06 -3.81
C ALA A 34 10.27 16.38 -3.29
N GLU A 35 9.88 16.81 -2.08
CA GLU A 35 10.47 18.01 -1.45
C GLU A 35 11.92 17.79 -1.00
N VAL A 36 12.31 16.54 -0.70
CA VAL A 36 13.68 16.19 -0.33
C VAL A 36 14.62 16.34 -1.52
N VAL A 37 14.23 15.82 -2.68
CA VAL A 37 14.98 15.96 -3.93
C VAL A 37 15.06 17.43 -4.34
N ALA A 38 13.94 18.17 -4.27
CA ALA A 38 13.92 19.59 -4.63
C ALA A 38 14.72 20.49 -3.66
N GLY A 39 14.78 20.11 -2.38
CA GLY A 39 15.51 20.84 -1.34
C GLY A 39 17.01 20.54 -1.29
N ALA A 40 17.47 19.48 -1.96
CA ALA A 40 18.89 19.16 -2.06
C ALA A 40 19.62 20.22 -2.90
N CYS A 41 20.80 20.64 -2.46
CA CYS A 41 21.65 21.56 -3.23
C CYS A 41 22.42 20.89 -4.38
N ALA A 42 22.04 19.67 -4.76
CA ALA A 42 22.65 18.84 -5.80
C ALA A 42 21.59 17.96 -6.46
N GLU A 43 21.90 17.45 -7.67
CA GLU A 43 21.09 16.41 -8.30
C GLU A 43 21.22 15.12 -7.49
N VAL A 44 20.08 14.63 -6.97
CA VAL A 44 20.05 13.44 -6.13
C VAL A 44 18.84 12.56 -6.46
N THR A 45 19.00 11.26 -6.28
CA THR A 45 17.89 10.31 -6.18
C THR A 45 17.91 9.66 -4.80
N VAL A 46 16.83 9.80 -4.04
CA VAL A 46 16.73 9.18 -2.71
C VAL A 46 16.53 7.68 -2.88
N LEU A 47 17.36 6.87 -2.23
CA LEU A 47 17.30 5.41 -2.35
C LEU A 47 16.42 4.81 -1.26
N ARG A 48 16.84 4.98 0.01
CA ARG A 48 16.23 4.30 1.17
C ARG A 48 16.43 5.05 2.47
N LEU A 49 15.65 4.67 3.48
CA LEU A 49 15.85 5.10 4.86
C LEU A 49 17.11 4.46 5.44
N LEU A 50 17.97 5.27 6.08
CA LEU A 50 19.08 4.79 6.90
C LEU A 50 18.73 4.84 8.38
N HIS A 51 18.11 5.93 8.82
CA HIS A 51 17.81 6.18 10.22
C HIS A 51 16.73 7.26 10.38
N ALA A 52 15.95 7.18 11.46
CA ALA A 52 15.12 8.26 11.96
C ALA A 52 15.25 8.35 13.48
N ASP A 53 15.14 9.56 14.03
CA ASP A 53 15.21 9.79 15.49
C ASP A 53 13.92 9.43 16.23
N ARG A 54 12.81 9.25 15.50
CA ARG A 54 11.55 8.72 16.00
C ARG A 54 11.41 7.25 15.63
N GLU A 55 10.58 6.53 16.39
CA GLU A 55 10.28 5.12 16.15
C GLU A 55 9.42 4.89 14.90
N ALA A 56 8.60 5.87 14.53
CA ALA A 56 7.68 5.82 13.39
C ALA A 56 7.39 7.23 12.82
N PRO A 57 6.97 7.34 11.55
CA PRO A 57 6.44 8.60 11.00
C PRO A 57 5.18 9.05 11.77
N PRO A 58 4.79 10.33 11.69
CA PRO A 58 5.36 11.41 10.88
C PRO A 58 6.31 12.36 11.65
N GLY A 59 7.15 13.10 10.93
CA GLY A 59 8.03 14.17 11.46
C GLY A 59 9.41 13.68 11.91
N GLY A 60 10.09 14.44 12.78
CA GLY A 60 11.42 14.09 13.30
C GLY A 60 12.58 14.50 12.39
N HIS A 61 13.77 13.99 12.70
CA HIS A 61 14.97 14.03 11.88
C HIS A 61 15.16 12.70 11.16
N VAL A 62 15.28 12.73 9.83
CA VAL A 62 15.37 11.53 8.99
C VAL A 62 16.63 11.57 8.15
N THR A 63 17.37 10.47 8.14
CA THR A 63 18.58 10.29 7.34
C THR A 63 18.29 9.28 6.24
N TYR A 64 18.44 9.70 4.99
CA TYR A 64 18.33 8.82 3.83
C TYR A 64 19.68 8.58 3.18
N LEU A 65 19.80 7.43 2.52
CA LEU A 65 20.80 7.23 1.48
C LEU A 65 20.27 7.84 0.18
N ALA A 66 21.10 8.60 -0.52
CA ALA A 66 20.79 9.13 -1.84
C ALA A 66 21.98 8.94 -2.79
N GLU A 67 21.69 8.67 -4.05
CA GLU A 67 22.67 8.62 -5.13
C GLU A 67 22.79 9.98 -5.79
N THR A 68 24.00 10.36 -6.19
CA THR A 68 24.27 11.56 -6.99
C THR A 68 25.28 11.26 -8.09
N PRO A 69 25.11 11.79 -9.33
CA PRO A 69 26.05 11.55 -10.43
C PRO A 69 27.38 12.29 -10.25
N GLU A 70 27.39 13.40 -9.53
CA GLU A 70 28.57 14.24 -9.33
C GLU A 70 28.73 14.61 -7.86
N ARG A 71 29.97 14.60 -7.35
CA ARG A 71 30.27 14.93 -5.95
C ARG A 71 30.02 16.43 -5.68
N PRO A 72 29.07 16.80 -4.80
CA PRO A 72 28.86 18.20 -4.44
C PRO A 72 30.00 18.74 -3.57
N GLU A 73 30.20 20.06 -3.57
CA GLU A 73 31.09 20.72 -2.62
C GLU A 73 30.47 20.76 -1.21
N GLY A 74 31.31 20.89 -0.18
CA GLY A 74 30.84 21.14 1.19
C GLY A 74 30.22 19.95 1.92
N LEU A 75 30.46 18.71 1.45
CA LEU A 75 30.00 17.51 2.14
C LEU A 75 30.59 17.39 3.55
N ILE A 76 29.74 17.05 4.52
CA ILE A 76 30.14 16.71 5.88
C ILE A 76 30.65 15.26 5.88
N PRO A 77 31.84 14.98 6.44
CA PRO A 77 32.27 13.60 6.66
C PRO A 77 31.30 12.88 7.58
N LEU A 78 30.60 11.88 7.05
CA LEU A 78 29.67 11.03 7.79
C LEU A 78 29.78 9.60 7.26
N GLY A 79 29.96 8.65 8.17
CA GLY A 79 29.91 7.23 7.84
C GLY A 79 28.46 6.73 7.78
N ALA A 80 28.21 5.72 6.96
CA ALA A 80 26.96 4.96 6.96
C ALA A 80 27.27 3.47 6.78
N ASP A 81 26.44 2.62 7.38
CA ASP A 81 26.48 1.19 7.09
C ASP A 81 25.80 0.93 5.74
N LEU A 82 26.62 0.62 4.74
CA LEU A 82 26.21 0.32 3.38
C LEU A 82 26.30 -1.18 3.10
N ALA A 83 26.36 -2.03 4.13
CA ALA A 83 26.35 -3.47 3.94
C ALA A 83 25.14 -3.90 3.08
N PRO A 84 25.34 -4.85 2.16
CA PRO A 84 24.25 -5.39 1.36
C PRO A 84 23.25 -6.12 2.26
N HIS A 85 21.98 -6.07 1.91
CA HIS A 85 20.91 -6.78 2.62
C HIS A 85 20.09 -7.61 1.62
N ALA A 86 19.83 -8.88 1.93
CA ALA A 86 19.17 -9.80 1.00
C ALA A 86 17.73 -9.38 0.64
N LEU A 87 17.07 -8.65 1.54
CA LEU A 87 15.71 -8.10 1.34
C LEU A 87 15.73 -6.63 0.84
N ARG A 88 16.89 -6.08 0.46
CA ARG A 88 16.95 -4.72 -0.07
C ARG A 88 16.22 -4.67 -1.41
N ALA A 89 15.33 -3.70 -1.54
CA ALA A 89 14.57 -3.52 -2.76
C ALA A 89 15.47 -3.06 -3.91
N PRO A 90 15.22 -3.47 -5.16
CA PRO A 90 16.07 -3.09 -6.29
C PRO A 90 16.18 -1.58 -6.53
N TRP A 91 15.18 -0.78 -6.15
CA TRP A 91 15.23 0.69 -6.25
C TRP A 91 15.98 1.37 -5.09
N ALA A 92 16.30 0.61 -4.03
CA ALA A 92 17.05 1.08 -2.88
C ALA A 92 18.57 0.84 -3.02
N GLU A 93 19.01 0.18 -4.09
CA GLU A 93 20.41 -0.06 -4.43
C GLU A 93 20.97 1.08 -5.32
N PRO A 94 22.26 1.44 -5.19
CA PRO A 94 22.93 2.29 -6.16
C PRO A 94 22.78 1.75 -7.59
N GLY A 95 22.46 2.63 -8.54
CA GLY A 95 22.14 2.33 -9.94
C GLY A 95 20.74 1.73 -10.16
N GLY A 96 20.03 1.34 -9.10
CA GLY A 96 18.69 0.76 -9.15
C GLY A 96 17.65 1.68 -9.80
N PRO A 97 17.47 2.91 -9.29
CA PRO A 97 16.57 3.89 -9.91
C PRO A 97 16.90 4.18 -11.37
N ALA A 98 18.19 4.34 -11.71
CA ALA A 98 18.61 4.59 -13.09
C ALA A 98 18.20 3.44 -14.03
N ALA A 99 18.36 2.18 -13.61
CA ALA A 99 17.91 1.02 -14.37
C ALA A 99 16.39 0.99 -14.56
N THR A 100 15.63 1.33 -13.52
CA THR A 100 14.16 1.39 -13.58
C THR A 100 13.66 2.53 -14.46
N LEU A 101 14.29 3.71 -14.40
CA LEU A 101 13.98 4.86 -15.24
C LEU A 101 14.32 4.59 -16.72
N ALA A 102 15.44 3.93 -17.00
CA ALA A 102 15.80 3.52 -18.36
C ALA A 102 14.80 2.52 -18.95
N TRP A 103 14.35 1.54 -18.16
CA TRP A 103 13.28 0.63 -18.57
C TRP A 103 11.98 1.38 -18.91
N ALA A 104 11.58 2.32 -18.05
CA ALA A 104 10.37 3.11 -18.24
C ALA A 104 10.44 3.99 -19.49
N ALA A 105 11.56 4.69 -19.70
CA ALA A 105 11.79 5.51 -20.88
C ALA A 105 11.72 4.67 -22.17
N GLY A 106 12.36 3.50 -22.19
CA GLY A 106 12.31 2.61 -23.35
C GLY A 106 10.91 2.02 -23.61
N ALA A 107 10.10 1.80 -22.56
CA ALA A 107 8.72 1.37 -22.71
C ALA A 107 7.83 2.48 -23.30
N LEU A 108 7.96 3.71 -22.80
CA LEU A 108 7.23 4.88 -23.31
C LEU A 108 7.61 5.23 -24.75
N ASP A 109 8.89 5.13 -25.11
CA ASP A 109 9.37 5.33 -26.49
C ASP A 109 8.73 4.32 -27.47
N ARG A 110 8.67 3.03 -27.09
CA ARG A 110 7.99 2.00 -27.89
C ARG A 110 6.49 2.24 -28.05
N LEU A 111 5.86 2.91 -27.09
CA LEU A 111 4.46 3.32 -27.14
C LEU A 111 4.25 4.64 -27.91
N GLY A 112 5.32 5.27 -28.40
CA GLY A 112 5.27 6.50 -29.20
C GLY A 112 5.12 7.78 -28.39
N PHE A 113 5.40 7.75 -27.08
CA PHE A 113 5.42 8.98 -26.27
C PHE A 113 6.68 9.79 -26.57
N PRO A 114 6.60 11.14 -26.57
CA PRO A 114 7.78 11.99 -26.60
C PRO A 114 8.65 11.78 -25.35
N PRO A 115 9.90 12.29 -25.34
CA PRO A 115 10.73 12.27 -24.15
C PRO A 115 10.00 12.83 -22.93
N VAL A 116 10.13 12.13 -21.80
CA VAL A 116 9.48 12.47 -20.53
C VAL A 116 10.50 12.89 -19.48
N THR A 117 10.08 13.74 -18.55
CA THR A 117 10.83 14.07 -17.34
C THR A 117 10.31 13.25 -16.18
N ALA A 118 11.19 12.57 -15.46
CA ALA A 118 10.83 11.79 -14.28
C ALA A 118 10.98 12.63 -13.01
N HIS A 119 9.97 12.61 -12.16
CA HIS A 119 9.97 13.27 -10.86
C HIS A 119 9.81 12.23 -9.77
N GLN A 120 10.84 12.00 -8.94
CA GLN A 120 10.73 11.09 -7.81
C GLN A 120 9.69 11.61 -6.81
N ARG A 121 8.72 10.76 -6.47
CA ARG A 121 7.62 11.11 -5.56
C ARG A 121 7.76 10.37 -4.25
N ARG A 122 7.90 9.05 -4.31
CA ARG A 122 8.03 8.19 -3.13
C ARG A 122 9.18 7.20 -3.27
N THR A 123 9.79 6.86 -2.14
CA THR A 123 10.63 5.67 -1.98
C THR A 123 10.53 5.18 -0.54
N TRP A 124 10.23 3.89 -0.37
CA TRP A 124 10.09 3.20 0.91
C TRP A 124 9.94 1.68 0.66
N ASN A 125 9.77 0.92 1.73
CA ASN A 125 9.60 -0.53 1.72
C ASN A 125 8.43 -1.08 0.89
N LEU A 126 7.36 -0.30 0.64
CA LEU A 126 6.21 -0.79 -0.14
C LEU A 126 6.23 -0.37 -1.61
N SER A 127 6.99 0.65 -1.98
CA SER A 127 7.16 1.03 -3.39
C SER A 127 8.23 2.11 -3.61
N ALA A 128 8.62 2.28 -4.87
CA ALA A 128 9.13 3.56 -5.36
C ALA A 128 8.27 4.08 -6.50
N ILE A 129 8.01 5.38 -6.49
CA ILE A 129 7.04 6.03 -7.37
C ILE A 129 7.65 7.26 -8.02
N TRP A 130 7.54 7.35 -9.34
CA TRP A 130 7.90 8.51 -10.15
C TRP A 130 6.70 8.97 -10.97
N ARG A 131 6.51 10.29 -11.04
CA ARG A 131 5.61 10.91 -12.01
C ARG A 131 6.40 11.16 -13.30
N MET A 132 5.86 10.77 -14.43
CA MET A 132 6.46 10.95 -15.75
C MET A 132 5.70 12.04 -16.49
N ASP A 133 6.37 13.16 -16.77
CA ASP A 133 5.78 14.33 -17.41
C ASP A 133 6.23 14.41 -18.86
N GLY A 134 5.28 14.44 -19.79
CA GLY A 134 5.51 14.84 -21.17
C GLY A 134 5.53 16.36 -21.35
N PRO A 135 5.60 16.87 -22.59
CA PRO A 135 5.66 18.31 -22.87
C PRO A 135 4.49 19.11 -22.29
N ASP A 136 3.29 18.51 -22.26
CA ASP A 136 2.04 19.15 -21.84
C ASP A 136 1.60 18.77 -20.41
N GLY A 137 2.45 18.06 -19.67
CA GLY A 137 2.18 17.66 -18.29
C GLY A 137 2.27 16.14 -18.03
N PRO A 138 1.73 15.66 -16.90
CA PRO A 138 1.82 14.25 -16.49
C PRO A 138 1.16 13.31 -17.50
N VAL A 139 1.89 12.27 -17.93
CA VAL A 139 1.40 11.25 -18.88
C VAL A 139 1.35 9.85 -18.28
N ALA A 140 2.25 9.55 -17.35
CA ALA A 140 2.32 8.24 -16.70
C ALA A 140 2.88 8.31 -15.28
N TRP A 141 2.68 7.23 -14.54
CA TRP A 141 3.31 6.96 -13.27
C TRP A 141 4.12 5.68 -13.38
N LEU A 142 5.41 5.76 -13.05
CA LEU A 142 6.25 4.60 -12.86
C LEU A 142 6.13 4.19 -11.39
N LYS A 143 5.64 2.97 -11.14
CA LYS A 143 5.59 2.37 -9.81
C LYS A 143 6.43 1.10 -9.85
N GLN A 144 7.34 0.97 -8.89
CA GLN A 144 8.09 -0.26 -8.65
C GLN A 144 7.74 -0.79 -7.27
N VAL A 145 7.37 -2.08 -7.18
CA VAL A 145 6.85 -2.71 -5.96
C VAL A 145 7.69 -3.92 -5.54
N PRO A 146 7.67 -4.29 -4.25
CA PRO A 146 8.41 -5.44 -3.76
C PRO A 146 7.83 -6.75 -4.32
N GLY A 147 8.60 -7.84 -4.19
CA GLY A 147 8.23 -9.14 -4.77
C GLY A 147 6.87 -9.66 -4.29
N PHE A 148 6.48 -9.37 -3.04
CA PHE A 148 5.19 -9.77 -2.50
C PHE A 148 3.99 -9.00 -3.11
N PHE A 149 4.23 -7.89 -3.81
CA PHE A 149 3.24 -7.12 -4.59
C PHE A 149 3.38 -7.30 -6.10
N ALA A 150 4.22 -8.24 -6.57
CA ALA A 150 4.46 -8.45 -8.00
C ALA A 150 3.21 -8.84 -8.82
N HIS A 151 2.11 -9.21 -8.14
CA HIS A 151 0.83 -9.53 -8.74
C HIS A 151 -0.01 -8.30 -9.12
N GLU A 152 0.34 -7.09 -8.66
CA GLU A 152 -0.45 -5.86 -8.85
C GLU A 152 -0.83 -5.57 -10.32
N PRO A 153 0.08 -5.67 -11.32
CA PRO A 153 -0.30 -5.45 -12.73
C PRO A 153 -1.32 -6.46 -13.26
N ALA A 154 -1.27 -7.71 -12.78
CA ALA A 154 -2.23 -8.74 -13.17
C ALA A 154 -3.62 -8.44 -12.58
N VAL A 155 -3.68 -7.96 -11.34
CA VAL A 155 -4.93 -7.53 -10.70
C VAL A 155 -5.55 -6.35 -11.44
N LEU A 156 -4.77 -5.34 -11.80
CA LEU A 156 -5.25 -4.22 -12.60
C LEU A 156 -5.87 -4.70 -13.93
N GLY A 157 -5.24 -5.69 -14.59
CA GLY A 157 -5.78 -6.31 -15.80
C GLY A 157 -7.10 -7.08 -15.56
N LEU A 158 -7.19 -7.83 -14.47
CA LEU A 158 -8.39 -8.58 -14.07
C LEU A 158 -9.56 -7.62 -13.79
N VAL A 159 -9.34 -6.58 -12.98
CA VAL A 159 -10.35 -5.57 -12.66
C VAL A 159 -10.77 -4.81 -13.93
N GLY A 160 -9.80 -4.36 -14.72
CA GLY A 160 -10.04 -3.63 -15.96
C GLY A 160 -10.81 -4.44 -17.02
N SER A 161 -10.77 -5.77 -16.97
CA SER A 161 -11.57 -6.63 -17.86
C SER A 161 -13.08 -6.61 -17.55
N VAL A 162 -13.45 -6.24 -16.31
CA VAL A 162 -14.84 -6.16 -15.83
C VAL A 162 -15.31 -4.71 -15.73
N ALA A 163 -14.45 -3.83 -15.21
CA ALA A 163 -14.70 -2.41 -15.00
C ALA A 163 -13.49 -1.57 -15.48
N PRO A 164 -13.35 -1.32 -16.79
CA PRO A 164 -12.19 -0.62 -17.37
C PRO A 164 -11.90 0.75 -16.77
N ASP A 165 -12.93 1.49 -16.39
CA ASP A 165 -12.81 2.85 -15.86
C ASP A 165 -12.53 2.89 -14.34
N LEU A 166 -12.52 1.74 -13.65
CA LEU A 166 -12.35 1.67 -12.19
C LEU A 166 -10.88 1.64 -11.76
N VAL A 167 -9.94 1.44 -12.67
CA VAL A 167 -8.52 1.24 -12.36
C VAL A 167 -7.59 2.01 -13.30
N PRO A 168 -6.35 2.33 -12.88
CA PRO A 168 -5.34 2.82 -13.80
C PRO A 168 -5.09 1.85 -14.95
N TYR A 169 -4.99 2.39 -16.17
CA TYR A 169 -4.56 1.60 -17.31
C TYR A 169 -3.08 1.24 -17.20
N VAL A 170 -2.75 -0.06 -17.25
CA VAL A 170 -1.37 -0.56 -17.26
C VAL A 170 -0.79 -0.40 -18.66
N MET A 171 0.09 0.58 -18.84
CA MET A 171 0.77 0.85 -20.11
C MET A 171 1.87 -0.18 -20.40
N ALA A 172 2.59 -0.60 -19.36
CA ALA A 172 3.59 -1.65 -19.44
C ALA A 172 3.83 -2.26 -18.05
N ALA A 173 4.14 -3.55 -18.02
CA ALA A 173 4.65 -4.26 -16.84
C ALA A 173 5.99 -4.92 -17.18
N GLY A 174 6.87 -5.05 -16.20
CA GLY A 174 8.20 -5.61 -16.40
C GLY A 174 8.75 -6.30 -15.15
N ASP A 175 9.90 -6.94 -15.32
CA ASP A 175 10.60 -7.64 -14.24
C ASP A 175 10.94 -6.72 -13.06
N ALA A 176 11.24 -7.32 -11.91
CA ALA A 176 11.58 -6.63 -10.67
C ALA A 176 10.47 -5.68 -10.16
N GLY A 177 9.21 -6.07 -10.37
CA GLY A 177 8.03 -5.38 -9.84
C GLY A 177 7.74 -4.04 -10.51
N ARG A 178 8.18 -3.84 -11.75
CA ARG A 178 8.03 -2.56 -12.46
C ARG A 178 6.70 -2.49 -13.21
N MET A 179 6.04 -1.34 -13.12
CA MET A 179 4.87 -1.02 -13.94
C MET A 179 4.82 0.45 -14.30
N LEU A 180 4.30 0.72 -15.49
CA LEU A 180 3.88 2.04 -15.95
C LEU A 180 2.36 2.09 -15.99
N LEU A 181 1.80 3.04 -15.25
CA LEU A 181 0.37 3.29 -15.17
C LEU A 181 0.06 4.61 -15.88
N ALA A 182 -1.02 4.65 -16.64
CA ALA A 182 -1.49 5.89 -17.25
C ALA A 182 -1.79 6.94 -16.17
N HIS A 183 -1.53 8.22 -16.47
CA HIS A 183 -1.88 9.29 -15.57
C HIS A 183 -3.41 9.40 -15.39
N ILE A 184 -3.86 9.42 -14.14
CA ILE A 184 -5.26 9.65 -13.77
C ILE A 184 -5.38 11.07 -13.20
N PRO A 185 -6.23 11.94 -13.75
CA PRO A 185 -6.47 13.27 -13.20
C PRO A 185 -7.19 13.20 -11.84
N GLY A 186 -7.40 14.36 -11.20
CA GLY A 186 -8.14 14.45 -9.94
C GLY A 186 -7.28 14.42 -8.68
N GLU A 187 -7.92 14.20 -7.54
CA GLU A 187 -7.30 14.23 -6.21
C GLU A 187 -7.64 12.95 -5.43
N ASP A 188 -6.72 12.56 -4.55
CA ASP A 188 -6.90 11.45 -3.61
C ASP A 188 -7.94 11.86 -2.54
N ARG A 189 -8.92 11.00 -2.26
CA ARG A 189 -10.14 11.39 -1.52
C ARG A 189 -10.06 11.05 -0.03
N TYR A 190 -8.94 11.37 0.62
CA TYR A 190 -8.80 11.23 2.07
C TYR A 190 -9.93 11.93 2.83
N GLY A 191 -10.50 11.24 3.82
CA GLY A 191 -11.58 11.78 4.65
C GLY A 191 -12.92 11.97 3.94
N ALA A 192 -13.13 11.34 2.77
CA ALA A 192 -14.42 11.38 2.11
C ALA A 192 -15.53 10.77 2.97
N GLY A 193 -16.74 11.32 2.84
CA GLY A 193 -17.91 10.88 3.60
C GLY A 193 -18.62 9.66 3.02
N ALA A 194 -19.67 9.22 3.71
CA ALA A 194 -20.46 8.04 3.38
C ALA A 194 -20.97 8.01 1.92
N GLU A 195 -21.31 9.15 1.32
CA GLU A 195 -21.76 9.23 -0.07
C GLU A 195 -20.71 8.68 -1.05
N LEU A 196 -19.44 9.07 -0.91
CA LEU A 196 -18.38 8.54 -1.77
C LEU A 196 -18.13 7.06 -1.47
N CYS A 197 -18.17 6.65 -0.20
CA CYS A 197 -18.00 5.25 0.16
C CYS A 197 -19.11 4.37 -0.44
N VAL A 198 -20.37 4.84 -0.50
CA VAL A 198 -21.45 4.14 -1.22
C VAL A 198 -21.10 4.01 -2.70
N ALA A 199 -20.69 5.11 -3.35
CA ALA A 199 -20.36 5.11 -4.77
C ALA A 199 -19.18 4.19 -5.10
N VAL A 200 -18.14 4.15 -4.26
CA VAL A 200 -16.98 3.24 -4.40
C VAL A 200 -17.42 1.79 -4.24
N ALA A 201 -18.17 1.48 -3.18
CA ALA A 201 -18.67 0.12 -2.94
C ALA A 201 -19.66 -0.35 -4.03
N GLU A 202 -20.41 0.56 -4.63
CA GLU A 202 -21.28 0.28 -5.77
C GLU A 202 -20.47 0.04 -7.05
N ALA A 203 -19.48 0.89 -7.35
CA ALA A 203 -18.64 0.78 -8.53
C ALA A 203 -17.78 -0.50 -8.53
N PHE A 204 -17.31 -0.94 -7.35
CA PHE A 204 -16.48 -2.14 -7.23
C PHE A 204 -17.27 -3.45 -7.15
N HIS A 205 -18.54 -3.41 -6.74
CA HIS A 205 -19.36 -4.62 -6.57
C HIS A 205 -19.42 -5.54 -7.81
N PRO A 206 -19.59 -5.05 -9.06
CA PRO A 206 -19.61 -5.91 -10.24
C PRO A 206 -18.34 -6.75 -10.42
N VAL A 207 -17.19 -6.24 -9.99
CA VAL A 207 -15.90 -6.96 -10.02
C VAL A 207 -15.90 -8.07 -8.98
N GLN A 208 -16.29 -7.75 -7.74
CA GLN A 208 -16.40 -8.73 -6.68
C GLN A 208 -17.45 -9.81 -6.99
N GLU A 209 -18.59 -9.44 -7.57
CA GLU A 209 -19.61 -10.39 -8.03
C GLU A 209 -19.10 -11.27 -9.17
N HIS A 210 -18.37 -10.71 -10.13
CA HIS A 210 -17.82 -11.46 -11.26
C HIS A 210 -16.87 -12.57 -10.80
N PHE A 211 -15.97 -12.27 -9.86
CA PHE A 211 -14.99 -13.22 -9.35
C PHE A 211 -15.52 -14.13 -8.25
N ALA A 212 -16.68 -13.81 -7.66
CA ALA A 212 -17.39 -14.73 -6.78
C ALA A 212 -17.78 -16.00 -7.57
N GLY A 213 -17.16 -17.14 -7.21
CA GLY A 213 -17.32 -18.40 -7.91
C GLY A 213 -16.37 -18.63 -9.10
N ARG A 214 -15.43 -17.71 -9.36
CA ARG A 214 -14.38 -17.83 -10.40
C ARG A 214 -12.98 -17.68 -9.82
N LEU A 215 -12.76 -18.23 -8.62
CA LEU A 215 -11.49 -18.11 -7.90
C LEU A 215 -10.29 -18.68 -8.68
N ASN A 216 -10.53 -19.62 -9.60
CA ASN A 216 -9.51 -20.14 -10.50
C ASN A 216 -8.95 -19.07 -11.47
N GLU A 217 -9.71 -18.02 -11.78
CA GLU A 217 -9.25 -16.88 -12.59
C GLU A 217 -8.37 -15.92 -11.78
N LEU A 218 -8.40 -16.03 -10.45
CA LEU A 218 -7.54 -15.28 -9.52
C LEU A 218 -6.25 -16.06 -9.18
N ALA A 219 -5.92 -17.11 -9.93
CA ALA A 219 -4.71 -17.89 -9.71
C ALA A 219 -3.45 -17.00 -9.79
N GLY A 220 -2.64 -17.03 -8.74
CA GLY A 220 -1.42 -16.22 -8.63
C GLY A 220 -1.56 -15.00 -7.70
N LEU A 221 -2.77 -14.67 -7.25
CA LEU A 221 -2.97 -13.73 -6.14
C LEU A 221 -2.65 -14.41 -4.80
N PRO A 222 -2.24 -13.64 -3.78
CA PRO A 222 -2.22 -14.11 -2.41
C PRO A 222 -3.60 -14.63 -1.99
N ASP A 223 -3.61 -15.77 -1.31
CA ASP A 223 -4.81 -16.33 -0.68
C ASP A 223 -4.84 -15.85 0.78
N ARG A 224 -5.74 -14.91 1.07
CA ARG A 224 -5.96 -14.34 2.42
C ARG A 224 -7.33 -14.75 2.97
N ARG A 225 -7.86 -15.89 2.53
CA ARG A 225 -9.04 -16.49 3.16
C ARG A 225 -8.75 -16.78 4.64
N LEU A 226 -9.82 -16.79 5.42
CA LEU A 226 -9.76 -16.84 6.88
C LEU A 226 -9.01 -18.10 7.35
N ASP A 227 -7.85 -17.89 7.99
CA ASP A 227 -6.99 -18.95 8.53
C ASP A 227 -6.66 -18.69 10.00
N THR A 228 -7.14 -19.57 10.87
CA THR A 228 -6.89 -19.49 12.31
C THR A 228 -5.42 -19.61 12.65
N GLU A 229 -4.66 -20.46 11.95
CA GLU A 229 -3.26 -20.73 12.28
C GLU A 229 -2.41 -19.48 12.09
N THR A 230 -2.59 -18.78 10.97
CA THR A 230 -1.93 -17.50 10.70
C THR A 230 -2.20 -16.47 11.81
N PHE A 231 -3.47 -16.31 12.23
CA PHE A 231 -3.82 -15.34 13.26
C PHE A 231 -3.25 -15.70 14.64
N VAL A 232 -3.27 -16.98 15.01
CA VAL A 232 -2.64 -17.48 16.25
C VAL A 232 -1.13 -17.20 16.24
N ASN A 233 -0.46 -17.51 15.14
CA ASN A 233 1.00 -17.36 15.03
C ASN A 233 1.44 -15.89 15.16
N VAL A 234 0.70 -14.96 14.55
CA VAL A 234 0.99 -13.52 14.62
C VAL A 234 0.66 -12.95 15.99
N ALA A 235 -0.40 -13.43 16.64
CA ALA A 235 -0.81 -12.97 17.98
C ALA A 235 0.08 -13.53 19.12
N ALA A 236 0.68 -14.72 18.93
CA ALA A 236 1.40 -15.45 19.98
C ALA A 236 2.43 -14.62 20.78
N PRO A 237 3.26 -13.76 20.15
CA PRO A 237 4.22 -12.94 20.88
C PRO A 237 3.59 -11.88 21.81
N TYR A 238 2.31 -11.55 21.61
CA TYR A 238 1.62 -10.43 22.27
C TYR A 238 0.54 -10.87 23.26
N LEU A 239 0.28 -12.19 23.39
CA LEU A 239 -0.78 -12.73 24.26
C LEU A 239 -0.64 -12.32 25.73
N GLY A 240 0.59 -12.11 26.21
CA GLY A 240 0.86 -11.68 27.59
C GLY A 240 0.70 -10.18 27.83
N ASP A 241 0.71 -9.37 26.76
CA ASP A 241 0.82 -7.91 26.85
C ASP A 241 -0.47 -7.18 26.43
N ILE A 242 -1.31 -7.82 25.60
CA ILE A 242 -2.55 -7.22 25.07
C ILE A 242 -3.78 -7.81 25.76
N ASP A 243 -4.44 -6.99 26.58
CA ASP A 243 -5.65 -7.35 27.32
C ASP A 243 -6.82 -7.71 26.37
N GLY A 244 -7.35 -8.93 26.47
CA GLY A 244 -8.46 -9.44 25.65
C GLY A 244 -8.05 -10.23 24.41
N LEU A 245 -6.75 -10.29 24.10
CA LEU A 245 -6.27 -10.98 22.91
C LEU A 245 -6.38 -12.51 23.05
N VAL A 246 -6.14 -13.06 24.25
CA VAL A 246 -6.29 -14.49 24.53
C VAL A 246 -7.74 -14.93 24.27
N GLU A 247 -8.71 -14.21 24.81
CA GLU A 247 -10.13 -14.51 24.64
C GLU A 247 -10.57 -14.41 23.17
N LEU A 248 -10.06 -13.41 22.44
CA LEU A 248 -10.32 -13.27 21.01
C LEU A 248 -9.78 -14.46 20.21
N ILE A 249 -8.54 -14.88 20.48
CA ILE A 249 -7.90 -15.99 19.78
C ILE A 249 -8.56 -17.32 20.13
N ASP A 250 -8.89 -17.56 21.40
CA ASP A 250 -9.56 -18.79 21.85
C ASP A 250 -10.96 -18.94 21.22
N GLY A 251 -11.71 -17.84 21.09
CA GLY A 251 -13.04 -17.83 20.46
C GLY A 251 -13.04 -17.73 18.92
N LEU A 252 -11.86 -17.63 18.30
CA LEU A 252 -11.73 -17.42 16.85
C LEU A 252 -12.32 -18.56 16.01
N PRO A 253 -12.11 -19.86 16.31
CA PRO A 253 -12.67 -20.94 15.49
C PRO A 253 -14.19 -20.89 15.37
N GLU A 254 -14.89 -20.59 16.46
CA GLU A 254 -16.35 -20.49 16.51
C GLU A 254 -16.84 -19.26 15.75
N ARG A 255 -16.13 -18.13 15.89
CA ARG A 255 -16.41 -16.91 15.14
C ARG A 255 -16.25 -17.12 13.64
N LEU A 256 -15.17 -17.75 13.18
CA LEU A 256 -14.94 -18.02 11.76
C LEU A 256 -15.95 -19.03 11.20
N ALA A 257 -16.36 -20.03 11.98
CA ALA A 257 -17.46 -20.92 11.60
C ALA A 257 -18.79 -20.16 11.43
N ALA A 258 -19.08 -19.21 12.32
CA ALA A 258 -20.25 -18.35 12.19
C ALA A 258 -20.17 -17.41 10.97
N VAL A 259 -18.99 -16.89 10.63
CA VAL A 259 -18.77 -16.13 9.39
C VAL A 259 -19.04 -17.00 8.17
N ALA A 260 -18.53 -18.24 8.13
CA ALA A 260 -18.78 -19.16 7.04
C ALA A 260 -20.28 -19.47 6.87
N ALA A 261 -21.02 -19.60 7.98
CA ALA A 261 -22.47 -19.80 7.96
C ALA A 261 -23.26 -18.59 7.40
N CYS A 262 -22.66 -17.41 7.38
CA CYS A 262 -23.27 -16.22 6.75
C CYS A 262 -23.29 -16.32 5.22
N GLY A 263 -22.57 -17.26 4.59
CA GLY A 263 -22.73 -17.59 3.18
C GLY A 263 -22.27 -16.55 2.17
N LEU A 264 -21.48 -15.54 2.58
CA LEU A 264 -20.81 -14.65 1.63
C LEU A 264 -19.69 -15.41 0.90
N PRO A 265 -19.66 -15.39 -0.45
CA PRO A 265 -18.61 -16.04 -1.20
C PRO A 265 -17.29 -15.27 -1.09
N ASP A 266 -16.17 -15.99 -1.06
CA ASP A 266 -14.86 -15.38 -1.27
C ASP A 266 -14.76 -14.84 -2.71
N THR A 267 -14.00 -13.76 -2.87
CA THR A 267 -13.81 -13.07 -4.15
C THR A 267 -12.49 -12.29 -4.16
N LEU A 268 -12.24 -11.51 -5.22
CA LEU A 268 -11.17 -10.53 -5.29
C LEU A 268 -11.44 -9.41 -4.26
N VAL A 269 -10.51 -9.22 -3.33
CA VAL A 269 -10.51 -8.08 -2.42
C VAL A 269 -9.36 -7.13 -2.78
N HIS A 270 -9.60 -5.83 -2.63
CA HIS A 270 -8.58 -4.80 -2.80
C HIS A 270 -7.53 -4.88 -1.68
N GLY A 271 -7.96 -5.14 -0.44
CA GLY A 271 -7.11 -5.33 0.73
C GLY A 271 -6.82 -4.03 1.49
N ASP A 272 -6.71 -2.90 0.79
CA ASP A 272 -6.55 -1.57 1.40
C ASP A 272 -7.56 -0.53 0.86
N LEU A 273 -8.85 -0.88 0.75
CA LEU A 273 -9.86 -0.01 0.13
C LEU A 273 -10.33 1.13 1.05
N HIS A 274 -9.48 2.11 1.34
CA HIS A 274 -9.88 3.33 2.02
C HIS A 274 -10.03 4.49 1.00
N PRO A 275 -10.80 5.57 1.31
CA PRO A 275 -11.02 6.67 0.36
C PRO A 275 -9.75 7.39 -0.15
N GLY A 276 -8.63 7.27 0.55
CA GLY A 276 -7.34 7.80 0.10
C GLY A 276 -6.77 7.06 -1.12
N ASN A 277 -7.15 5.79 -1.30
CA ASN A 277 -6.81 4.98 -2.49
C ASN A 277 -7.87 5.13 -3.60
N VAL A 278 -8.66 6.19 -3.56
CA VAL A 278 -9.65 6.52 -4.60
C VAL A 278 -9.36 7.92 -5.12
N ARG A 279 -9.24 8.02 -6.44
CA ARG A 279 -9.21 9.29 -7.16
C ARG A 279 -10.55 9.55 -7.81
N THR A 280 -11.02 10.79 -7.78
CA THR A 280 -12.21 11.21 -8.55
C THR A 280 -11.82 12.35 -9.47
N ASP A 281 -12.25 12.27 -10.73
CA ASP A 281 -12.13 13.37 -11.68
C ASP A 281 -13.28 14.39 -11.53
N GLY A 282 -13.36 15.35 -12.46
CA GLY A 282 -14.40 16.38 -12.46
C GLY A 282 -15.83 15.85 -12.66
N ASP A 283 -16.00 14.63 -13.16
CA ASP A 283 -17.29 13.96 -13.33
C ASP A 283 -17.66 13.08 -12.11
N GLY A 284 -16.78 13.01 -11.11
CA GLY A 284 -16.99 12.29 -9.87
C GLY A 284 -16.86 10.78 -9.97
N ARG A 285 -16.32 10.25 -11.09
CA ARG A 285 -16.14 8.80 -11.26
C ARG A 285 -14.94 8.32 -10.43
N PRO A 286 -15.10 7.27 -9.60
CA PRO A 286 -14.00 6.77 -8.78
C PRO A 286 -13.05 5.90 -9.62
N VAL A 287 -11.76 6.15 -9.49
CA VAL A 287 -10.68 5.27 -9.93
C VAL A 287 -9.94 4.80 -8.68
N ILE A 288 -9.93 3.49 -8.45
CA ILE A 288 -9.26 2.85 -7.32
C ILE A 288 -7.81 2.58 -7.69
N ILE A 289 -6.89 2.99 -6.83
CA ILE A 289 -5.44 2.86 -7.02
C ILE A 289 -4.82 1.99 -5.91
N ASP A 290 -3.54 1.64 -6.06
CA ASP A 290 -2.77 0.90 -5.06
C ASP A 290 -3.30 -0.50 -4.73
N TRP A 291 -3.35 -1.35 -5.77
CA TRP A 291 -3.84 -2.74 -5.71
C TRP A 291 -2.78 -3.75 -5.21
N GLY A 292 -1.74 -3.28 -4.51
CA GLY A 292 -0.65 -4.14 -4.03
C GLY A 292 -1.11 -5.17 -2.99
N ASP A 293 -2.09 -4.82 -2.16
CA ASP A 293 -2.63 -5.68 -1.10
C ASP A 293 -3.74 -6.63 -1.56
N SER A 294 -4.01 -6.66 -2.86
CA SER A 294 -5.11 -7.42 -3.41
C SER A 294 -4.93 -8.92 -3.24
N SER A 295 -6.01 -9.60 -2.93
CA SER A 295 -5.97 -11.01 -2.56
C SER A 295 -7.31 -11.68 -2.79
N ILE A 296 -7.35 -12.99 -2.57
CA ILE A 296 -8.59 -13.75 -2.46
C ILE A 296 -9.05 -13.71 -1.01
N GLY A 297 -10.30 -13.31 -0.76
CA GLY A 297 -10.84 -13.25 0.61
C GLY A 297 -12.31 -12.84 0.68
N ASN A 298 -12.77 -12.57 1.90
CA ASN A 298 -14.15 -12.17 2.15
C ASN A 298 -14.37 -10.68 1.77
N PRO A 299 -15.38 -10.35 0.94
CA PRO A 299 -15.60 -8.98 0.46
C PRO A 299 -15.93 -7.97 1.56
N ALA A 300 -16.35 -8.44 2.75
CA ALA A 300 -16.62 -7.56 3.89
C ALA A 300 -15.36 -6.84 4.40
N PHE A 301 -14.15 -7.36 4.15
CA PHE A 301 -12.92 -6.67 4.56
C PHE A 301 -12.72 -5.34 3.84
N ASP A 302 -13.02 -5.29 2.54
CA ASP A 302 -12.98 -4.03 1.79
C ASP A 302 -14.03 -3.04 2.29
N LEU A 303 -15.23 -3.50 2.67
CA LEU A 303 -16.25 -2.63 3.27
C LEU A 303 -15.80 -2.08 4.64
N LEU A 304 -15.23 -2.94 5.49
CA LEU A 304 -14.74 -2.54 6.80
C LEU A 304 -13.63 -1.49 6.67
N ARG A 305 -12.69 -1.68 5.74
CA ARG A 305 -11.64 -0.70 5.44
C ARG A 305 -12.21 0.59 4.86
N LEU A 306 -13.19 0.51 3.96
CA LEU A 306 -13.82 1.67 3.33
C LEU A 306 -14.64 2.53 4.29
N THR A 307 -15.15 1.93 5.35
CA THR A 307 -15.99 2.60 6.36
C THR A 307 -15.23 2.99 7.62
N GLU A 308 -13.93 2.74 7.67
CA GLU A 308 -13.09 3.08 8.81
C GLU A 308 -13.07 4.59 9.07
N GLY A 309 -13.31 4.99 10.32
CA GLY A 309 -13.33 6.39 10.72
C GLY A 309 -14.60 7.17 10.32
N LEU A 310 -15.55 6.55 9.61
CA LEU A 310 -16.85 7.18 9.36
C LEU A 310 -17.68 7.27 10.65
N PRO A 311 -18.28 8.43 10.97
CA PRO A 311 -19.17 8.56 12.13
C PRO A 311 -20.44 7.72 12.03
N GLU A 312 -20.98 7.56 10.81
CA GLU A 312 -22.24 6.87 10.53
C GLU A 312 -22.04 5.93 9.32
N PRO A 313 -21.46 4.72 9.53
CA PRO A 313 -21.20 3.77 8.45
C PRO A 313 -22.45 2.97 8.01
N GLU A 314 -23.54 3.00 8.77
CA GLU A 314 -24.73 2.16 8.58
C GLU A 314 -25.36 2.30 7.19
N PRO A 315 -25.49 3.50 6.59
CA PRO A 315 -26.02 3.63 5.23
C PRO A 315 -25.13 2.92 4.18
N VAL A 316 -23.82 2.98 4.36
CA VAL A 316 -22.85 2.31 3.47
C VAL A 316 -22.99 0.80 3.59
N VAL A 317 -23.03 0.28 4.83
CA VAL A 317 -23.22 -1.13 5.12
C VAL A 317 -24.54 -1.64 4.56
N ALA A 318 -25.65 -0.92 4.80
CA ALA A 318 -26.98 -1.32 4.32
C ALA A 318 -27.03 -1.42 2.78
N ALA A 319 -26.48 -0.41 2.08
CA ALA A 319 -26.44 -0.41 0.62
C ALA A 319 -25.56 -1.56 0.07
N TRP A 320 -24.40 -1.80 0.69
CA TRP A 320 -23.50 -2.90 0.32
C TRP A 320 -24.15 -4.28 0.56
N SER A 321 -24.80 -4.46 1.70
CA SER A 321 -25.48 -5.71 2.06
C SER A 321 -26.66 -6.01 1.14
N GLU A 322 -27.41 -4.99 0.71
CA GLU A 322 -28.49 -5.15 -0.26
C GLU A 322 -27.99 -5.71 -1.59
N ARG A 323 -26.84 -5.25 -2.08
CA ARG A 323 -26.21 -5.77 -3.30
C ARG A 323 -25.81 -7.23 -3.14
N TRP A 324 -25.16 -7.59 -2.04
CA TRP A 324 -24.76 -8.98 -1.78
C TRP A 324 -25.94 -9.94 -1.62
N ARG A 325 -27.04 -9.53 -0.98
CA ARG A 325 -28.26 -10.36 -0.94
C ARG A 325 -28.84 -10.65 -2.32
N ARG A 326 -28.69 -9.73 -3.27
CA ARG A 326 -29.13 -9.92 -4.67
C ARG A 326 -28.19 -10.86 -5.42
N ALA A 327 -26.87 -10.65 -5.28
CA ALA A 327 -25.84 -11.45 -5.96
C ALA A 327 -25.72 -12.88 -5.40
N ALA A 328 -25.88 -13.06 -4.09
CA ALA A 328 -25.77 -14.32 -3.38
C ALA A 328 -27.01 -14.56 -2.48
N PRO A 329 -28.13 -15.06 -3.02
CA PRO A 329 -29.34 -15.30 -2.23
C PRO A 329 -29.10 -16.24 -1.05
N GLY A 330 -29.56 -15.84 0.13
CA GLY A 330 -29.42 -16.60 1.38
C GLY A 330 -28.19 -16.26 2.22
N CYS A 331 -27.32 -15.36 1.77
CA CYS A 331 -26.28 -14.81 2.63
C CYS A 331 -26.84 -13.84 3.68
N ASP A 332 -26.07 -13.64 4.76
CA ASP A 332 -26.29 -12.65 5.81
C ASP A 332 -25.09 -11.69 5.89
N PRO A 333 -25.04 -10.67 5.02
CA PRO A 333 -23.87 -9.79 4.92
C PRO A 333 -23.67 -8.94 6.17
N GLU A 334 -24.74 -8.44 6.79
CA GLU A 334 -24.65 -7.64 8.01
C GLU A 334 -24.05 -8.43 9.16
N ARG A 335 -24.47 -9.69 9.35
CA ARG A 335 -23.88 -10.56 10.38
C ARG A 335 -22.41 -10.88 10.08
N ALA A 336 -22.06 -11.11 8.82
CA ALA A 336 -20.68 -11.33 8.43
C ALA A 336 -19.80 -10.11 8.76
N VAL A 337 -20.25 -8.90 8.42
CA VAL A 337 -19.56 -7.64 8.74
C VAL A 337 -19.37 -7.51 10.25
N GLU A 338 -20.41 -7.73 11.05
CA GLU A 338 -20.32 -7.68 12.52
C GLU A 338 -19.27 -8.65 13.07
N LEU A 339 -19.32 -9.91 12.63
CA LEU A 339 -18.39 -10.95 13.09
C LEU A 339 -16.94 -10.69 12.67
N LEU A 340 -16.74 -10.10 11.49
CA LEU A 340 -15.43 -9.83 10.91
C LEU A 340 -14.76 -8.55 11.44
N ARG A 341 -15.48 -7.66 12.13
CA ARG A 341 -14.89 -6.43 12.73
C ARG A 341 -13.59 -6.69 13.53
N PRO A 342 -13.57 -7.57 14.55
CA PRO A 342 -12.32 -7.86 15.26
C PRO A 342 -11.32 -8.66 14.42
N VAL A 343 -11.80 -9.46 13.45
CA VAL A 343 -10.93 -10.26 12.57
C VAL A 343 -10.16 -9.37 11.59
N ALA A 344 -10.71 -8.22 11.19
CA ALA A 344 -10.02 -7.26 10.34
C ALA A 344 -8.71 -6.75 10.97
N GLY A 345 -8.68 -6.55 12.29
CA GLY A 345 -7.45 -6.22 13.00
C GLY A 345 -6.44 -7.37 13.02
N LEU A 346 -6.88 -8.62 13.15
CA LEU A 346 -5.99 -9.79 13.03
C LEU A 346 -5.41 -9.92 11.61
N LEU A 347 -6.22 -9.68 10.59
CA LEU A 347 -5.78 -9.65 9.19
C LEU A 347 -4.78 -8.52 8.91
N GLY A 348 -5.02 -7.33 9.47
CA GLY A 348 -4.09 -6.21 9.42
C GLY A 348 -2.74 -6.56 10.06
N ALA A 349 -2.77 -7.11 11.28
CA ALA A 349 -1.56 -7.55 11.99
C ALA A 349 -0.76 -8.58 11.18
N ALA A 350 -1.44 -9.56 10.57
CA ALA A 350 -0.79 -10.55 9.71
C ALA A 350 -0.19 -9.93 8.45
N THR A 351 -0.85 -8.94 7.86
CA THR A 351 -0.36 -8.19 6.69
C THR A 351 0.92 -7.43 7.03
N TYR A 352 0.92 -6.63 8.09
CA TYR A 352 2.09 -5.87 8.53
C TYR A 352 3.25 -6.78 8.99
N ALA A 353 2.96 -7.89 9.68
CA ALA A 353 3.97 -8.88 10.03
C ALA A 353 4.64 -9.47 8.78
N GLY A 354 3.85 -9.73 7.72
CA GLY A 354 4.37 -10.16 6.42
C GLY A 354 5.27 -9.13 5.75
N PHE A 355 4.93 -7.84 5.84
CA PHE A 355 5.79 -6.75 5.36
C PHE A 355 7.12 -6.71 6.10
N LEU A 356 7.10 -6.76 7.43
CA LEU A 356 8.32 -6.74 8.25
C LEU A 356 9.22 -7.96 7.95
N ALA A 357 8.64 -9.15 7.78
CA ALA A 357 9.37 -10.35 7.42
C ALA A 357 10.03 -10.29 6.03
N SER A 358 9.52 -9.42 5.15
CA SER A 358 9.91 -9.33 3.73
C SER A 358 10.67 -8.05 3.38
N THR A 359 11.03 -7.23 4.37
CA THR A 359 11.69 -5.94 4.18
C THR A 359 12.96 -5.83 5.02
N GLU A 360 13.94 -5.05 4.54
CA GLU A 360 15.17 -4.84 5.30
C GLU A 360 14.92 -4.08 6.60
N GLN A 361 15.70 -4.40 7.64
CA GLN A 361 15.43 -3.92 8.99
C GLN A 361 15.46 -2.39 9.13
N SER A 362 16.26 -1.67 8.32
CA SER A 362 16.28 -0.20 8.35
C SER A 362 14.95 0.43 7.93
N GLU A 363 14.09 -0.32 7.24
CA GLU A 363 12.77 0.12 6.79
C GLU A 363 11.63 -0.38 7.70
N TRP A 364 11.91 -1.19 8.72
CA TRP A 364 10.88 -1.61 9.70
C TRP A 364 10.17 -0.45 10.41
N PRO A 365 10.80 0.71 10.69
CA PRO A 365 10.11 1.85 11.31
C PRO A 365 8.85 2.34 10.58
N TYR A 366 8.64 1.98 9.31
CA TYR A 366 7.39 2.30 8.62
C TYR A 366 6.18 1.53 9.16
N HIS A 367 6.36 0.30 9.67
CA HIS A 367 5.25 -0.60 10.05
C HIS A 367 5.43 -1.36 11.36
N ALA A 368 6.55 -1.20 12.07
CA ALA A 368 6.82 -1.95 13.30
C ALA A 368 5.73 -1.74 14.39
N GLY A 369 5.16 -0.52 14.45
CA GLY A 369 4.04 -0.21 15.34
C GLY A 369 2.69 -0.77 14.88
N ASP A 370 2.51 -0.99 13.58
CA ASP A 370 1.21 -1.36 13.02
C ASP A 370 0.74 -2.76 13.47
N VAL A 371 1.68 -3.70 13.68
CA VAL A 371 1.35 -5.06 14.15
C VAL A 371 0.67 -5.04 15.53
N PRO A 372 1.30 -4.54 16.60
CA PRO A 372 0.66 -4.48 17.91
C PRO A 372 -0.57 -3.56 17.91
N ASP A 373 -0.57 -2.44 17.18
CA ASP A 373 -1.73 -1.54 17.11
C ASP A 373 -2.97 -2.24 16.53
N CYS A 374 -2.80 -3.02 15.46
CA CYS A 374 -3.85 -3.84 14.87
C CYS A 374 -4.38 -4.91 15.85
N LEU A 375 -3.50 -5.56 16.61
CA LEU A 375 -3.88 -6.56 17.61
C LEU A 375 -4.64 -5.93 18.80
N VAL A 376 -4.23 -4.74 19.25
CA VAL A 376 -4.94 -3.98 20.29
C VAL A 376 -6.34 -3.62 19.81
N ALA A 377 -6.48 -3.08 18.59
CA ALA A 377 -7.78 -2.75 18.01
C ALA A 377 -8.67 -3.99 17.86
N ALA A 378 -8.11 -5.12 17.42
CA ALA A 378 -8.82 -6.39 17.31
C ALA A 378 -9.38 -6.84 18.68
N ALA A 379 -8.54 -6.85 19.73
CA ALA A 379 -8.93 -7.27 21.07
C ALA A 379 -10.04 -6.38 21.67
N GLN A 380 -9.96 -5.05 21.45
CA GLN A 380 -10.99 -4.11 21.90
C GLN A 380 -12.35 -4.36 21.23
N LEU A 381 -12.36 -4.57 19.91
CA LEU A 381 -13.57 -4.89 19.15
C LEU A 381 -14.13 -6.28 19.51
N GLY A 382 -13.25 -7.23 19.80
CA GLY A 382 -13.60 -8.58 20.24
C GLY A 382 -14.45 -8.55 21.51
N LYS A 383 -14.01 -7.77 22.51
CA LYS A 383 -14.74 -7.56 23.77
C LYS A 383 -16.12 -6.91 23.60
N ALA A 384 -16.27 -6.03 22.63
CA ALA A 384 -17.52 -5.32 22.38
C ALA A 384 -18.59 -6.19 21.69
N THR A 385 -18.23 -7.35 21.14
CA THR A 385 -19.13 -8.27 20.41
C THR A 385 -19.45 -9.56 21.17
N VAL A 386 -19.03 -9.69 22.44
CA VAL A 386 -19.32 -10.83 23.33
C VAL A 386 -20.57 -10.59 24.16
#